data_AF-A0A917HZG3-F1
#
_entry.id   AF-A0A917HZG3-F1
#
_cell.length_a   1.000
_cell.length_b   1.000
_cell.length_c   1.000
_cell.angle_alpha   90.00
_cell.angle_beta   90.00
_cell.angle_gamma   90.00
#
_symmetry.space_group_name_H-M   'P 1'
#
loop_
_entity.id
_entity.type
_entity.pdbx_description
1 polymer ?
#
loop_
_entity_poly.entity_id
_entity_poly.type
_entity_poly.pdbx_seq_one_letter_code
_entity_poly.pdbx_strand_id
1 'polypeptide(L)'
;MENGAIRAADVEVRTMSSLAEVNGIVVLATKSFGNEKLARAIKSKIGDSPIVLLQNGLGVEQPFLEHGYQHVYRCVLFVTSQSIDEVLVRFKPVAACPVGIARGDKAQLDTIVAHLNTPDFGFKREVHIQPIIWKKAIINCVFNSVCPLLETDNGIFHRNPDALKIARSVIAECATIAHAKGIAIQPDDVERSLIQISRLSDGQAISTLQDIRRNKRTEIETLNAEIVRIAEQINRPEAVRETRLLGELTKIKSELALNLVSAS
;
A
#
# COMPACT_ATOMS: atom_id res chain seq x y z
N MET A 1 12.26 -1.50 20.30
CA MET A 1 11.70 -1.29 21.65
C MET A 1 12.81 -1.56 22.65
N GLU A 2 12.64 -1.26 23.94
CA GLU A 2 13.66 -1.48 24.99
C GLU A 2 14.20 -2.94 25.03
N ASN A 3 13.49 -3.89 24.42
CA ASN A 3 13.89 -5.30 24.24
C ASN A 3 14.02 -5.72 22.75
N GLY A 4 14.24 -4.78 21.84
CA GLY A 4 14.32 -5.06 20.40
C GLY A 4 15.60 -5.83 20.06
N ALA A 5 15.47 -7.00 19.44
CA ALA A 5 16.64 -7.72 18.96
C ALA A 5 17.19 -7.03 17.70
N ILE A 6 18.49 -6.74 17.70
CA ILE A 6 19.19 -6.30 16.50
C ILE A 6 19.51 -7.55 15.69
N ARG A 7 19.15 -7.52 14.40
CA ARG A 7 19.55 -8.51 13.41
C ARG A 7 20.44 -7.82 12.41
N ALA A 8 21.55 -8.46 12.06
CA ALA A 8 22.43 -8.02 10.99
C ALA A 8 22.53 -9.16 9.97
N ALA A 9 22.54 -8.79 8.70
CA ALA A 9 22.76 -9.70 7.59
C ALA A 9 23.46 -8.91 6.49
N ASP A 10 24.38 -9.56 5.79
CA ASP A 10 24.98 -8.98 4.59
C ASP A 10 23.94 -9.05 3.46
N VAL A 11 23.56 -7.88 2.95
CA VAL A 11 22.61 -7.77 1.83
C VAL A 11 23.37 -7.29 0.61
N GLU A 12 23.37 -8.11 -0.43
CA GLU A 12 23.96 -7.74 -1.70
C GLU A 12 23.06 -6.72 -2.42
N VAL A 13 23.62 -5.53 -2.69
CA VAL A 13 22.91 -4.46 -3.41
C VAL A 13 23.49 -4.33 -4.81
N ARG A 14 22.66 -4.57 -5.82
CA ARG A 14 23.03 -4.44 -7.24
C ARG A 14 22.00 -3.63 -8.01
N THR A 15 22.46 -2.97 -9.06
CA THR A 15 21.56 -2.37 -10.04
C THR A 15 20.94 -3.47 -10.90
N MET A 16 19.65 -3.31 -11.23
CA MET A 16 18.93 -4.27 -12.09
C MET A 16 19.59 -4.47 -13.46
N SER A 17 20.27 -3.45 -13.98
CA SER A 17 21.02 -3.53 -15.25
C SER A 17 22.22 -4.48 -15.19
N SER A 18 22.81 -4.69 -14.01
CA SER A 18 23.95 -5.59 -13.79
C SER A 18 23.58 -7.06 -13.67
N LEU A 19 22.29 -7.38 -13.49
CA LEU A 19 21.79 -8.74 -13.37
C LEU A 19 21.40 -9.26 -14.75
N ALA A 20 22.02 -10.34 -15.22
CA ALA A 20 21.62 -10.99 -16.48
C ALA A 20 20.28 -11.72 -16.32
N GLU A 21 20.16 -12.50 -15.24
CA GLU A 21 18.99 -13.29 -14.87
C GLU A 21 18.76 -13.18 -13.35
N VAL A 22 17.52 -13.31 -12.92
CA VAL A 22 17.12 -13.37 -11.50
C VAL A 22 16.30 -14.63 -11.29
N ASN A 23 16.84 -15.55 -10.50
CA ASN A 23 16.19 -16.81 -10.17
C ASN A 23 15.63 -16.77 -8.74
N GLY A 24 14.44 -17.34 -8.55
CA GLY A 24 13.79 -17.44 -7.24
C GLY A 24 12.60 -16.50 -7.07
N ILE A 25 12.22 -16.19 -5.82
CA ILE A 25 11.06 -15.35 -5.53
C ILE A 25 11.44 -13.88 -5.67
N VAL A 26 10.76 -13.16 -6.57
CA VAL A 26 10.96 -11.72 -6.78
C VAL A 26 9.99 -10.94 -5.89
N VAL A 27 10.52 -10.28 -4.87
CA VAL A 27 9.74 -9.49 -3.90
C VAL A 27 9.81 -8.01 -4.29
N LEU A 28 8.67 -7.41 -4.65
CA LEU A 28 8.61 -6.00 -5.04
C LEU A 28 8.09 -5.13 -3.88
N ALA A 29 8.99 -4.32 -3.33
CA ALA A 29 8.74 -3.38 -2.23
C ALA A 29 9.00 -1.90 -2.62
N THR A 30 9.18 -1.61 -3.92
CA THR A 30 9.32 -0.24 -4.45
C THR A 30 7.99 0.49 -4.48
N LYS A 31 7.97 1.83 -4.60
CA LYS A 31 6.69 2.56 -4.82
C LYS A 31 6.07 2.17 -6.18
N SER A 32 4.74 2.11 -6.22
CA SER A 32 3.95 1.54 -7.33
C SER A 32 3.95 2.36 -8.64
N PHE A 33 4.29 3.65 -8.63
CA PHE A 33 4.29 4.49 -9.85
C PHE A 33 5.23 3.98 -10.95
N GLY A 34 6.24 3.19 -10.57
CA GLY A 34 7.19 2.60 -11.50
C GLY A 34 6.77 1.26 -12.07
N ASN A 35 5.61 0.70 -11.66
CA ASN A 35 5.26 -0.70 -11.96
C ASN A 35 5.17 -0.98 -13.45
N GLU A 36 4.65 -0.07 -14.27
CA GLU A 36 4.59 -0.23 -15.73
C GLU A 36 6.00 -0.38 -16.34
N LYS A 37 6.91 0.53 -15.99
CA LYS A 37 8.31 0.47 -16.46
C LYS A 37 9.02 -0.77 -15.91
N LEU A 38 8.75 -1.12 -14.65
CA LEU A 38 9.36 -2.25 -13.97
C LEU A 38 8.90 -3.59 -14.58
N ALA A 39 7.59 -3.76 -14.80
CA ALA A 39 6.99 -4.93 -15.43
C ALA A 39 7.57 -5.17 -16.83
N ARG A 40 7.88 -4.11 -17.57
CA ARG A 40 8.58 -4.22 -18.86
C ARG A 40 10.06 -4.61 -18.69
N ALA A 41 10.76 -3.95 -17.79
CA ALA A 41 12.22 -4.07 -17.66
C ALA A 41 12.68 -5.40 -17.05
N ILE A 42 11.90 -6.01 -16.15
CA ILE A 42 12.29 -7.26 -15.49
C ILE A 42 11.82 -8.51 -16.25
N LYS A 43 10.94 -8.37 -17.25
CA LYS A 43 10.28 -9.52 -17.88
C LYS A 43 11.26 -10.53 -18.48
N SER A 44 12.26 -10.05 -19.20
CA SER A 44 13.29 -10.91 -19.79
C SER A 44 14.32 -11.42 -18.78
N LYS A 45 14.36 -10.85 -17.57
CA LYS A 45 15.37 -11.18 -16.54
C LYS A 45 14.88 -12.24 -15.58
N ILE A 46 13.59 -12.27 -15.25
CA ILE A 46 13.06 -13.16 -14.21
C ILE A 46 12.43 -14.43 -14.78
N GLY A 47 12.21 -14.52 -16.10
CA GLY A 47 11.52 -15.63 -16.74
C GLY A 47 10.13 -15.87 -16.11
N ASP A 48 9.87 -17.11 -15.70
CA ASP A 48 8.64 -17.53 -15.01
C ASP A 48 8.73 -17.44 -13.48
N SER A 49 9.76 -16.79 -12.94
CA SER A 49 9.91 -16.60 -11.49
C SER A 49 8.68 -15.90 -10.87
N PRO A 50 8.19 -16.35 -9.70
CA PRO A 50 7.04 -15.75 -9.06
C PRO A 50 7.33 -14.34 -8.53
N ILE A 51 6.40 -13.42 -8.78
CA ILE A 51 6.45 -12.05 -8.24
C ILE A 51 5.51 -11.93 -7.04
N VAL A 52 6.01 -11.39 -5.93
CA VAL A 52 5.21 -11.03 -4.75
C VAL A 52 5.22 -9.51 -4.58
N LEU A 53 4.05 -8.89 -4.75
CA LEU A 53 3.88 -7.44 -4.66
C LEU A 53 3.49 -7.04 -3.24
N LEU A 54 4.37 -6.33 -2.53
CA LEU A 54 4.17 -5.85 -1.15
C LEU A 54 3.59 -4.43 -1.09
N GLN A 55 3.37 -3.84 -2.26
CA GLN A 55 2.99 -2.45 -2.43
C GLN A 55 1.58 -2.17 -1.90
N ASN A 56 1.41 -1.01 -1.28
CA ASN A 56 0.09 -0.52 -0.88
C ASN A 56 -0.74 -0.13 -2.11
N GLY A 57 -2.06 -0.06 -1.92
CA GLY A 57 -2.99 0.41 -2.93
C GLY A 57 -3.66 -0.70 -3.72
N LEU A 58 -4.56 -0.26 -4.61
CA LEU A 58 -5.37 -1.11 -5.47
C LEU A 58 -4.74 -1.18 -6.86
N GLY A 59 -4.95 -2.32 -7.55
CA GLY A 59 -4.57 -2.47 -8.96
C GLY A 59 -3.06 -2.51 -9.24
N VAL A 60 -2.19 -2.56 -8.22
CA VAL A 60 -0.73 -2.54 -8.41
C VAL A 60 -0.21 -3.76 -9.18
N GLU A 61 -0.97 -4.86 -9.19
CA GLU A 61 -0.73 -6.07 -9.98
C GLU A 61 -1.00 -5.90 -11.47
N GLN A 62 -1.86 -4.96 -11.88
CA GLN A 62 -2.36 -4.87 -13.27
C GLN A 62 -1.24 -4.77 -14.31
N PRO A 63 -0.20 -3.94 -14.14
CA PRO A 63 0.87 -3.86 -15.14
C PRO A 63 1.56 -5.21 -15.39
N PHE A 64 1.73 -6.03 -14.35
CA PHE A 64 2.32 -7.37 -14.49
C PHE A 64 1.33 -8.35 -15.13
N LEU A 65 0.05 -8.26 -14.81
CA LEU A 65 -0.97 -9.11 -15.44
C LEU A 65 -1.11 -8.81 -16.94
N GLU A 66 -1.10 -7.54 -17.32
CA GLU A 66 -1.16 -7.04 -18.70
C GLU A 66 0.10 -7.40 -19.50
N HIS A 67 1.26 -7.38 -18.86
CA HIS A 67 2.51 -7.87 -19.47
C HIS A 67 2.60 -9.40 -19.52
N GLY A 68 1.54 -10.14 -19.14
CA GLY A 68 1.46 -11.58 -19.35
C GLY A 68 2.31 -12.42 -18.39
N TYR A 69 2.67 -11.89 -17.23
CA TYR A 69 3.30 -12.70 -16.18
C TYR A 69 2.32 -13.78 -15.70
N GLN A 70 2.81 -14.99 -15.45
CA GLN A 70 1.97 -16.14 -15.07
C GLN A 70 1.87 -16.35 -13.55
N HIS A 71 2.87 -15.87 -12.80
CA HIS A 71 2.98 -16.09 -11.36
C HIS A 71 3.07 -14.75 -10.61
N VAL A 72 1.91 -14.18 -10.25
CA VAL A 72 1.77 -12.88 -9.58
C VAL A 72 0.97 -13.04 -8.30
N TYR A 73 1.54 -12.62 -7.17
CA TYR A 73 0.96 -12.72 -5.84
C TYR A 73 0.90 -11.36 -5.17
N ARG A 74 -0.14 -11.14 -4.36
CA ARG A 74 -0.36 -9.89 -3.61
C ARG A 74 -0.16 -10.13 -2.13
N CYS A 75 0.66 -9.27 -1.50
CA CYS A 75 0.87 -9.25 -0.07
C CYS A 75 0.31 -7.97 0.54
N VAL A 76 -0.37 -8.08 1.68
CA VAL A 76 -0.79 -6.94 2.49
C VAL A 76 0.14 -6.82 3.70
N LEU A 77 0.91 -5.74 3.77
CA LEU A 77 1.84 -5.54 4.88
C LEU A 77 1.14 -5.07 6.17
N PHE A 78 1.38 -5.79 7.26
CA PHE A 78 1.01 -5.43 8.64
C PHE A 78 2.27 -5.28 9.51
N VAL A 79 3.15 -4.38 9.06
CA VAL A 79 4.38 -3.97 9.74
C VAL A 79 4.47 -2.46 9.64
N THR A 80 4.98 -1.81 10.69
CA THR A 80 5.44 -0.41 10.60
C THR A 80 6.95 -0.39 10.43
N SER A 81 7.49 0.45 9.56
CA SER A 81 8.93 0.61 9.38
C SER A 81 9.33 2.09 9.44
N GLN A 82 10.55 2.31 9.92
CA GLN A 82 11.22 3.60 9.98
C GLN A 82 12.68 3.40 9.63
N SER A 83 13.15 4.04 8.57
CA SER A 83 14.59 4.17 8.31
C SER A 83 15.21 5.04 9.39
N ILE A 84 16.24 4.52 10.07
CA ILE A 84 17.06 5.29 11.01
C ILE A 84 18.19 5.96 10.24
N ASP A 85 18.86 5.19 9.37
CA ASP A 85 19.88 5.66 8.43
C ASP A 85 19.84 4.82 7.13
N GLU A 86 20.91 4.84 6.33
CA GLU A 86 20.99 4.15 5.04
C GLU A 86 20.98 2.61 5.14
N VAL A 87 21.48 2.06 6.24
CA VAL A 87 21.65 0.60 6.44
C VAL A 87 20.84 0.07 7.62
N LEU A 88 20.34 0.96 8.47
CA LEU A 88 19.59 0.62 9.67
C LEU A 88 18.11 0.96 9.51
N VAL A 89 17.28 -0.07 9.56
CA VAL A 89 15.82 0.03 9.56
C VAL A 89 15.28 -0.50 10.88
N ARG A 90 14.38 0.26 11.49
CA ARG A 90 13.54 -0.22 12.60
C ARG A 90 12.20 -0.64 12.03
N PHE A 91 11.76 -1.85 12.36
CA PHE A 91 10.40 -2.28 12.05
C PHE A 91 9.71 -2.88 13.27
N LYS A 92 8.38 -2.88 13.25
CA LYS A 92 7.53 -3.48 14.29
C LYS A 92 6.42 -4.27 13.59
N PRO A 93 6.44 -5.62 13.68
CA PRO A 93 5.34 -6.45 13.24
C PRO A 93 4.07 -6.11 14.03
N VAL A 94 2.94 -6.01 13.34
CA VAL A 94 1.61 -5.83 13.94
C VAL A 94 0.83 -7.14 13.87
N ALA A 95 0.89 -7.81 12.72
CA ALA A 95 0.31 -9.13 12.49
C ALA A 95 1.05 -9.83 11.33
N ALA A 96 0.80 -11.12 11.14
CA ALA A 96 1.29 -11.83 9.96
C ALA A 96 0.70 -11.23 8.67
N CYS A 97 1.56 -11.01 7.67
CA CYS A 97 1.19 -10.41 6.39
C CYS A 97 0.53 -11.46 5.49
N PRO A 98 -0.77 -11.30 5.12
CA PRO A 98 -1.42 -12.25 4.23
C PRO A 98 -0.91 -12.09 2.80
N VAL A 99 -0.68 -13.23 2.14
CA VAL A 99 -0.27 -13.36 0.74
C VAL A 99 -1.32 -14.17 -0.01
N GLY A 100 -1.85 -13.63 -1.10
CA GLY A 100 -2.83 -14.30 -1.94
C GLY A 100 -2.47 -14.27 -3.42
N ILE A 101 -3.22 -15.05 -4.20
CA ILE A 101 -2.99 -15.24 -5.63
C ILE A 101 -3.66 -14.11 -6.41
N ALA A 102 -2.90 -13.40 -7.26
CA ALA A 102 -3.46 -12.56 -8.31
C ALA A 102 -3.50 -13.32 -9.65
N ARG A 103 -2.45 -14.10 -9.94
CA ARG A 103 -2.40 -15.10 -11.01
C ARG A 103 -1.36 -16.18 -10.64
N GLY A 104 -1.65 -17.45 -10.91
CA GLY A 104 -0.78 -18.56 -10.55
C GLY A 104 -1.56 -19.63 -9.79
N ASP A 105 -0.86 -20.44 -9.01
CA ASP A 105 -1.43 -21.59 -8.34
C ASP A 105 -1.13 -21.64 -6.84
N LYS A 106 -1.83 -22.54 -6.16
CA LYS A 106 -1.76 -22.70 -4.71
C LYS A 106 -0.43 -23.31 -4.23
N ALA A 107 0.15 -24.24 -4.98
CA ALA A 107 1.38 -24.90 -4.58
C ALA A 107 2.55 -23.92 -4.57
N GLN A 108 2.61 -23.04 -5.58
CA GLN A 108 3.57 -21.97 -5.64
C GLN A 108 3.33 -20.91 -4.55
N LEU A 109 2.08 -20.59 -4.21
CA LEU A 109 1.76 -19.72 -3.05
C LEU A 109 2.27 -20.32 -1.73
N ASP A 110 2.00 -21.61 -1.48
CA ASP A 110 2.44 -22.29 -0.26
C ASP A 110 3.98 -22.29 -0.17
N THR A 111 4.67 -22.50 -1.30
CA THR A 111 6.13 -22.39 -1.42
C THR A 111 6.62 -20.97 -1.10
N ILE A 112 5.98 -19.94 -1.64
CA ILE A 112 6.33 -18.53 -1.37
C ILE A 112 6.21 -18.21 0.11
N VAL A 113 5.09 -18.58 0.73
CA VAL A 113 4.85 -18.31 2.15
C VAL A 113 5.86 -19.06 3.01
N ALA A 114 6.19 -20.31 2.68
CA ALA A 114 7.20 -21.09 3.41
C ALA A 114 8.59 -20.44 3.37
N HIS A 115 8.97 -19.81 2.24
CA HIS A 115 10.27 -19.13 2.10
C HIS A 115 10.29 -17.75 2.78
N LEU A 116 9.19 -17.00 2.73
CA LEU A 116 9.12 -15.64 3.29
C LEU A 116 8.85 -15.60 4.80
N ASN A 117 8.13 -16.58 5.33
CA ASN A 117 7.70 -16.59 6.72
C ASN A 117 8.87 -16.89 7.67
N THR A 118 9.15 -15.97 8.59
CA THR A 118 10.20 -16.12 9.62
C THR A 118 9.61 -15.88 11.03
N PRO A 119 10.31 -16.28 12.11
CA PRO A 119 9.86 -15.98 13.47
C PRO A 119 9.72 -14.48 13.77
N ASP A 120 10.55 -13.65 13.12
CA ASP A 120 10.60 -12.20 13.34
C ASP A 120 9.68 -11.43 12.36
N PHE A 121 9.34 -12.02 11.22
CA PHE A 121 8.48 -11.41 10.19
C PHE A 121 7.54 -12.46 9.59
N GLY A 122 6.31 -12.47 10.09
CA GLY A 122 5.30 -13.48 9.72
C GLY A 122 4.62 -13.20 8.39
N PHE A 123 4.50 -14.23 7.56
CA PHE A 123 3.70 -14.27 6.34
C PHE A 123 2.75 -15.46 6.40
N LYS A 124 1.53 -15.30 5.89
CA LYS A 124 0.54 -16.38 5.85
C LYS A 124 -0.17 -16.42 4.51
N ARG A 125 -0.57 -17.60 4.05
CA ARG A 125 -1.44 -17.72 2.89
C ARG A 125 -2.82 -17.13 3.20
N GLU A 126 -3.43 -16.53 2.19
CA GLU A 126 -4.78 -16.01 2.23
C GLU A 126 -5.50 -16.36 0.95
N VAL A 127 -6.63 -17.06 1.09
CA VAL A 127 -7.46 -17.50 -0.04
C VAL A 127 -8.26 -16.32 -0.58
N HIS A 128 -8.75 -15.46 0.31
CA HIS A 128 -9.60 -14.32 -0.03
C HIS A 128 -8.87 -13.01 0.30
N ILE A 129 -7.82 -12.73 -0.48
CA ILE A 129 -6.95 -11.56 -0.23
C ILE A 129 -7.63 -10.23 -0.57
N GLN A 130 -8.59 -10.23 -1.49
CA GLN A 130 -9.23 -9.01 -2.00
C GLN A 130 -9.92 -8.18 -0.90
N PRO A 131 -10.79 -8.73 -0.02
CA PRO A 131 -11.32 -7.99 1.12
C PRO A 131 -10.26 -7.36 2.02
N ILE A 132 -9.11 -8.03 2.23
CA ILE A 132 -8.03 -7.50 3.06
C ILE A 132 -7.32 -6.32 2.37
N ILE A 133 -7.02 -6.47 1.07
CA ILE A 133 -6.45 -5.40 0.25
C ILE A 133 -7.36 -4.18 0.28
N TRP A 134 -8.66 -4.37 0.00
CA TRP A 134 -9.64 -3.28 -0.03
C TRP A 134 -9.81 -2.62 1.33
N LYS A 135 -9.97 -3.38 2.41
CA LYS A 135 -10.04 -2.82 3.76
C LYS A 135 -8.83 -1.93 4.07
N LYS A 136 -7.62 -2.38 3.75
CA LYS A 136 -6.40 -1.58 3.94
C LYS A 136 -6.36 -0.35 3.03
N ALA A 137 -6.75 -0.50 1.77
CA ALA A 137 -6.78 0.62 0.82
C ALA A 137 -7.76 1.72 1.27
N ILE A 138 -8.95 1.36 1.77
CA ILE A 138 -9.94 2.32 2.27
C ILE A 138 -9.39 3.09 3.49
N ILE A 139 -8.81 2.37 4.45
CA ILE A 139 -8.15 2.98 5.62
C ILE A 139 -7.06 3.95 5.15
N ASN A 140 -6.23 3.55 4.18
CA ASN A 140 -5.19 4.41 3.62
C ASN A 140 -5.77 5.62 2.85
N CYS A 141 -6.89 5.49 2.15
CA CYS A 141 -7.55 6.63 1.49
C CYS A 141 -7.95 7.71 2.50
N VAL A 142 -8.41 7.30 3.68
CA VAL A 142 -8.75 8.20 4.78
C VAL A 142 -7.48 8.87 5.36
N PHE A 143 -6.53 8.07 5.84
CA PHE A 143 -5.30 8.60 6.46
C PHE A 143 -4.49 9.48 5.51
N ASN A 144 -4.26 9.00 4.28
CA ASN A 144 -3.36 9.65 3.33
C ASN A 144 -3.97 10.89 2.66
N SER A 145 -5.27 11.15 2.84
CA SER A 145 -5.88 12.37 2.31
C SER A 145 -6.22 13.38 3.41
N VAL A 146 -6.76 12.94 4.55
CA VAL A 146 -7.15 13.87 5.63
C VAL A 146 -5.95 14.36 6.43
N CYS A 147 -5.07 13.46 6.89
CA CYS A 147 -3.94 13.85 7.75
C CYS A 147 -3.02 14.87 7.05
N PRO A 148 -2.65 14.70 5.76
CA PRO A 148 -1.79 15.67 5.10
C PRO A 148 -2.48 17.01 4.86
N LEU A 149 -3.78 17.04 4.56
CA LEU A 149 -4.50 18.31 4.39
C LEU A 149 -4.60 19.10 5.69
N LEU A 150 -4.81 18.42 6.82
CA LEU A 150 -4.88 19.03 8.15
C LEU A 150 -3.51 19.23 8.83
N GLU A 151 -2.41 18.83 8.19
CA GLU A 151 -1.05 18.92 8.77
C GLU A 151 -0.90 18.21 10.13
N THR A 152 -1.60 17.10 10.32
CA THR A 152 -1.70 16.41 11.62
C THR A 152 -1.32 14.93 11.53
N ASP A 153 -1.14 14.30 12.69
CA ASP A 153 -0.77 12.90 12.83
C ASP A 153 -1.97 11.94 12.69
N ASN A 154 -1.69 10.64 12.72
CA ASN A 154 -2.71 9.58 12.60
C ASN A 154 -3.76 9.61 13.72
N GLY A 155 -3.47 10.22 14.87
CA GLY A 155 -4.38 10.28 16.00
C GLY A 155 -5.61 11.17 15.79
N ILE A 156 -5.67 11.95 14.70
CA ILE A 156 -6.77 12.89 14.46
C ILE A 156 -8.16 12.26 14.53
N PHE A 157 -8.35 11.04 14.00
CA PHE A 157 -9.68 10.41 13.89
C PHE A 157 -10.26 9.93 15.22
N HIS A 158 -9.43 9.64 16.22
CA HIS A 158 -9.95 9.32 17.55
C HIS A 158 -10.08 10.55 18.46
N ARG A 159 -9.31 11.62 18.19
CA ARG A 159 -9.35 12.87 18.97
C ARG A 159 -10.43 13.85 18.50
N ASN A 160 -10.74 13.86 17.21
CA ASN A 160 -11.63 14.85 16.61
C ASN A 160 -12.83 14.19 15.92
N PRO A 161 -14.07 14.44 16.39
CA PRO A 161 -15.28 13.82 15.83
C PRO A 161 -15.63 14.33 14.42
N ASP A 162 -15.25 15.56 14.06
CA ASP A 162 -15.51 16.11 12.72
C ASP A 162 -14.59 15.48 11.67
N ALA A 163 -13.31 15.25 12.00
CA ALA A 163 -12.39 14.49 11.17
C ALA A 163 -12.87 13.04 11.00
N LEU A 164 -13.40 12.42 12.06
CA LEU A 164 -14.01 11.09 11.98
C LEU A 164 -15.27 11.08 11.10
N LYS A 165 -16.07 12.16 11.11
CA LYS A 165 -17.22 12.30 10.21
C LYS A 165 -16.79 12.30 8.74
N ILE A 166 -15.73 13.03 8.39
CA ILE A 166 -15.15 13.01 7.04
C ILE A 166 -14.66 11.60 6.68
N ALA A 167 -13.96 10.94 7.61
CA ALA A 167 -13.51 9.57 7.40
C ALA A 167 -14.67 8.59 7.11
N ARG A 168 -15.79 8.72 7.81
CA ARG A 168 -16.99 7.90 7.58
C ARG A 168 -17.55 8.07 6.17
N SER A 169 -17.59 9.30 5.65
CA SER A 169 -18.02 9.53 4.26
C SER A 169 -17.12 8.79 3.27
N VAL A 170 -15.80 8.95 3.38
CA VAL A 170 -14.83 8.25 2.52
C VAL A 170 -14.94 6.73 2.64
N ILE A 171 -15.13 6.21 3.86
CA ILE A 171 -15.33 4.77 4.08
C ILE A 171 -16.59 4.27 3.37
N ALA A 172 -17.71 4.99 3.50
CA ALA A 172 -18.98 4.62 2.90
C ALA A 172 -18.93 4.62 1.36
N GLU A 173 -18.31 5.65 0.77
CA GLU A 173 -18.08 5.74 -0.67
C GLU A 173 -17.23 4.58 -1.19
N CYS A 174 -16.05 4.38 -0.59
CA CYS A 174 -15.16 3.31 -1.04
C CYS A 174 -15.80 1.91 -0.84
N ALA A 175 -16.56 1.70 0.23
CA ALA A 175 -17.28 0.46 0.47
C ALA A 175 -18.36 0.23 -0.61
N THR A 176 -19.06 1.27 -1.04
CA THR A 176 -20.02 1.20 -2.15
C THR A 176 -19.34 0.73 -3.44
N ILE A 177 -18.15 1.23 -3.74
CA ILE A 177 -17.36 0.79 -4.91
C ILE A 177 -16.89 -0.66 -4.74
N ALA A 178 -16.41 -1.03 -3.54
CA ALA A 178 -16.00 -2.41 -3.24
C ALA A 178 -17.16 -3.41 -3.44
N HIS A 179 -18.36 -3.08 -2.96
CA HIS A 179 -19.56 -3.91 -3.12
C HIS A 179 -19.95 -4.07 -4.59
N ALA A 180 -19.89 -2.99 -5.37
CA ALA A 180 -20.15 -3.04 -6.81
C ALA A 180 -19.13 -3.92 -7.56
N LYS A 181 -17.93 -4.11 -7.00
CA LYS A 181 -16.90 -5.05 -7.46
C LYS A 181 -17.07 -6.48 -6.93
N GLY A 182 -18.12 -6.77 -6.15
CA GLY A 182 -18.37 -8.07 -5.54
C GLY A 182 -17.49 -8.37 -4.32
N ILE A 183 -16.92 -7.34 -3.70
CA ILE A 183 -15.97 -7.48 -2.59
C ILE A 183 -16.69 -7.16 -1.29
N ALA A 184 -16.81 -8.17 -0.42
CA ALA A 184 -17.48 -8.03 0.85
C ALA A 184 -16.63 -7.18 1.83
N ILE A 185 -17.15 -6.00 2.17
CA ILE A 185 -16.57 -5.08 3.15
C ILE A 185 -17.69 -4.59 4.07
N GLN A 186 -17.46 -4.55 5.37
CA GLN A 186 -18.40 -3.94 6.32
C GLN A 186 -17.87 -2.56 6.73
N PRO A 187 -18.56 -1.44 6.40
CA PRO A 187 -18.10 -0.10 6.74
C PRO A 187 -17.75 0.07 8.23
N ASP A 188 -18.58 -0.49 9.12
CA ASP A 188 -18.35 -0.45 10.57
C ASP A 188 -17.05 -1.16 10.98
N ASP A 189 -16.69 -2.27 10.32
CA ASP A 189 -15.42 -2.96 10.57
C ASP A 189 -14.21 -2.12 10.10
N VAL A 190 -14.38 -1.36 9.02
CA VAL A 190 -13.35 -0.44 8.52
C VAL A 190 -13.18 0.72 9.49
N GLU A 191 -14.29 1.33 9.94
CA GLU A 191 -14.26 2.43 10.92
C GLU A 191 -13.64 2.00 12.24
N ARG A 192 -14.05 0.84 12.80
CA ARG A 192 -13.45 0.30 14.03
C ARG A 192 -11.94 0.14 13.90
N SER A 193 -11.48 -0.41 12.77
CA SER A 193 -10.05 -0.55 12.49
C SER A 193 -9.35 0.80 12.33
N LEU A 194 -9.97 1.77 11.64
CA LEU A 194 -9.45 3.14 11.52
C LEU A 194 -9.23 3.78 12.89
N ILE A 195 -10.24 3.73 13.78
CA ILE A 195 -10.16 4.31 15.12
C ILE A 195 -9.09 3.61 15.95
N GLN A 196 -9.00 2.29 15.89
CA GLN A 196 -7.97 1.53 16.60
C GLN A 196 -6.56 1.92 16.12
N ILE A 197 -6.34 2.00 14.81
CA ILE A 197 -5.05 2.43 14.24
C ILE A 197 -4.74 3.86 14.66
N SER A 198 -5.74 4.75 14.61
CA SER A 198 -5.60 6.15 15.02
C SER A 198 -5.13 6.27 16.48
N ARG A 199 -5.72 5.51 17.40
CA ARG A 199 -5.30 5.48 18.81
C ARG A 199 -3.89 4.92 18.99
N LEU A 200 -3.57 3.81 18.33
CA LEU A 200 -2.26 3.15 18.47
C LEU A 200 -1.10 3.90 17.82
N SER A 201 -1.40 4.84 16.92
CA SER A 201 -0.42 5.64 16.21
C SER A 201 -0.58 7.14 16.46
N ASP A 202 -1.20 7.53 17.59
CA ASP A 202 -1.22 8.92 18.04
C ASP A 202 0.20 9.49 18.11
N GLY A 203 0.38 10.69 17.56
CA GLY A 203 1.63 11.41 17.49
C GLY A 203 2.53 10.95 16.33
N GLN A 204 2.12 9.95 15.56
CA GLN A 204 2.88 9.46 14.40
C GLN A 204 2.33 10.05 13.11
N ALA A 205 3.17 10.79 12.38
CA ALA A 205 2.81 11.34 11.08
C ALA A 205 2.69 10.24 10.02
N ILE A 206 1.63 10.29 9.20
CA ILE A 206 1.44 9.38 8.07
C ILE A 206 2.54 9.54 7.01
N SER A 207 2.88 8.48 6.28
CA SER A 207 3.96 8.50 5.27
C SER A 207 3.72 9.55 4.18
N THR A 208 2.47 9.74 3.74
CA THR A 208 2.13 10.76 2.74
C THR A 208 2.45 12.18 3.21
N LEU A 209 2.20 12.50 4.48
CA LEU A 209 2.56 13.80 5.05
C LEU A 209 4.08 13.97 5.12
N GLN A 210 4.81 12.92 5.48
CA GLN A 210 6.27 12.93 5.48
C GLN A 210 6.84 13.08 4.06
N ASP A 211 6.25 12.42 3.07
CA ASP A 211 6.63 12.55 1.66
C ASP A 211 6.43 13.98 1.16
N ILE A 212 5.28 14.60 1.45
CA ILE A 212 4.99 16.00 1.08
C ILE A 212 6.01 16.95 1.74
N ARG A 213 6.26 16.82 3.04
CA ARG A 213 7.24 17.65 3.77
C ARG A 213 8.68 17.48 3.26
N ARG A 214 8.98 16.34 2.65
CA ARG A 214 10.29 16.04 2.04
C ARG A 214 10.31 16.27 0.54
N ASN A 215 9.27 16.89 -0.03
CA ASN A 215 9.13 17.15 -1.46
C ASN A 215 9.33 15.86 -2.29
N LYS A 216 8.67 14.77 -1.88
CA LYS A 216 8.66 13.48 -2.57
C LYS A 216 7.27 13.17 -3.11
N ARG A 217 7.22 12.43 -4.22
CA ARG A 217 5.95 11.93 -4.79
C ARG A 217 5.23 11.01 -3.80
N THR A 218 3.92 11.20 -3.69
CA THR A 218 2.99 10.50 -2.78
C THR A 218 2.19 9.39 -3.45
N GLU A 219 1.71 8.42 -2.68
CA GLU A 219 0.90 7.26 -3.14
C GLU A 219 -0.58 7.57 -3.40
N ILE A 220 -0.97 8.85 -3.44
CA ILE A 220 -2.38 9.25 -3.58
C ILE A 220 -3.03 8.71 -4.87
N GLU A 221 -2.23 8.53 -5.92
CA GLU A 221 -2.69 8.02 -7.22
C GLU A 221 -3.10 6.55 -7.18
N THR A 222 -2.45 5.73 -6.36
CA THR A 222 -2.80 4.30 -6.21
C THR A 222 -3.78 4.03 -5.07
N LEU A 223 -4.31 5.11 -4.48
CA LEU A 223 -5.26 5.09 -3.37
C LEU A 223 -6.56 5.80 -3.78
N ASN A 224 -6.70 7.08 -3.43
CA ASN A 224 -7.92 7.85 -3.73
C ASN A 224 -8.21 7.91 -5.22
N ALA A 225 -7.20 8.22 -6.05
CA ALA A 225 -7.42 8.32 -7.49
C ALA A 225 -7.74 6.96 -8.13
N GLU A 226 -7.23 5.87 -7.56
CA GLU A 226 -7.53 4.52 -8.03
C GLU A 226 -8.97 4.10 -7.70
N ILE A 227 -9.47 4.42 -6.50
CA ILE A 227 -10.89 4.23 -6.17
C ILE A 227 -11.78 5.00 -7.14
N VAL A 228 -11.40 6.25 -7.44
CA VAL A 228 -12.10 7.11 -8.41
C VAL A 228 -12.09 6.50 -9.81
N ARG A 229 -10.93 6.03 -10.27
CA ARG A 229 -10.79 5.37 -11.57
C ARG A 229 -11.65 4.12 -11.66
N ILE A 230 -11.69 3.30 -10.61
CA ILE A 230 -12.55 2.11 -10.55
C ILE A 230 -14.03 2.52 -10.60
N ALA A 231 -14.44 3.57 -9.88
CA ALA A 231 -15.80 4.09 -9.90
C ALA A 231 -16.23 4.54 -11.31
N GLU A 232 -15.34 5.23 -12.02
CA GLU A 232 -15.57 5.62 -13.43
C GLU A 232 -15.71 4.41 -14.34
N GLN A 233 -14.85 3.40 -14.20
CA GLN A 233 -14.92 2.17 -15.00
C GLN A 233 -16.23 1.39 -14.83
N ILE A 234 -16.87 1.50 -13.67
CA ILE A 234 -18.16 0.86 -13.39
C ILE A 234 -19.35 1.83 -13.56
N ASN A 235 -19.14 2.99 -14.18
CA ASN A 235 -20.13 4.04 -14.43
C ASN A 235 -20.83 4.55 -13.15
N ARG A 236 -20.06 4.78 -12.08
CA ARG A 236 -20.52 5.38 -10.81
C ARG A 236 -19.61 6.53 -10.31
N PRO A 237 -19.17 7.46 -11.16
CA PRO A 237 -18.24 8.52 -10.75
C PRO A 237 -18.76 9.42 -9.61
N GLU A 238 -20.08 9.52 -9.45
CA GLU A 238 -20.77 10.30 -8.43
C GLU A 238 -20.79 9.64 -7.05
N ALA A 239 -20.43 8.36 -6.94
CA ALA A 239 -20.42 7.61 -5.68
C ALA A 239 -19.14 7.81 -4.84
N VAL A 240 -18.23 8.67 -5.30
CA VAL A 240 -16.88 8.89 -4.73
C VAL A 240 -16.50 10.37 -4.67
N ARG A 241 -17.46 11.26 -4.40
CA ARG A 241 -17.29 12.71 -4.37
C ARG A 241 -16.26 13.15 -3.34
N GLU A 242 -16.41 12.73 -2.08
CA GLU A 242 -15.52 13.10 -0.98
C GLU A 242 -14.13 12.49 -1.20
N THR A 243 -14.09 11.21 -1.60
CA THR A 243 -12.86 10.48 -1.89
C THR A 243 -12.05 11.16 -3.01
N ARG A 244 -12.75 11.62 -4.07
CA ARG A 244 -12.17 12.36 -5.19
C ARG A 244 -11.62 13.71 -4.74
N LEU A 245 -12.45 14.53 -4.09
CA LEU A 245 -12.07 15.88 -3.67
C LEU A 245 -10.85 15.85 -2.75
N LEU A 246 -10.84 14.99 -1.73
CA LEU A 246 -9.73 14.88 -0.80
C LEU A 246 -8.46 14.35 -1.49
N GLY A 247 -8.61 13.42 -2.44
CA GLY A 247 -7.51 12.92 -3.26
C GLY A 247 -6.88 14.01 -4.14
N GLU A 248 -7.70 14.78 -4.84
CA GLU A 248 -7.28 15.87 -5.73
C GLU A 248 -6.58 16.98 -4.95
N LEU A 249 -7.15 17.43 -3.83
CA LEU A 249 -6.53 18.46 -2.99
C LEU A 249 -5.17 18.00 -2.43
N THR A 250 -5.08 16.74 -2.01
CA THR A 250 -3.81 16.17 -1.52
C THR A 250 -2.78 16.08 -2.64
N LYS A 251 -3.20 15.69 -3.85
CA LYS A 251 -2.34 15.66 -5.03
C LYS A 251 -1.81 17.05 -5.37
N ILE A 252 -2.69 18.06 -5.46
CA ILE A 252 -2.30 19.45 -5.72
C ILE A 252 -1.29 19.93 -4.67
N LYS A 253 -1.56 19.68 -3.38
CA LYS A 253 -0.64 20.03 -2.29
C LYS A 253 0.73 19.38 -2.46
N SER A 254 0.78 18.10 -2.83
CA SER A 254 2.02 17.38 -3.10
C SER A 254 2.79 17.96 -4.29
N GLU A 255 2.11 18.36 -5.35
CA GLU A 255 2.71 18.94 -6.56
C GLU A 255 3.27 20.35 -6.28
N LEU A 256 2.57 21.17 -5.52
CA LEU A 256 3.06 22.49 -5.09
C LEU A 256 4.36 22.37 -4.29
N ALA A 257 4.45 21.41 -3.38
CA ALA A 257 5.68 21.15 -2.61
C ALA A 257 6.86 20.75 -3.51
N LEU A 258 6.62 19.91 -4.53
CA LEU A 258 7.64 19.50 -5.50
C LEU A 258 8.14 20.66 -6.39
N ASN A 259 7.22 21.53 -6.81
CA ASN A 259 7.54 22.63 -7.71
C ASN A 259 8.36 23.73 -7.02
N LEU A 260 8.14 23.95 -5.71
CA LEU A 260 8.93 24.90 -4.92
C LEU A 260 10.43 24.55 -4.88
N VAL A 261 10.77 23.26 -4.94
CA VAL A 261 12.17 22.80 -5.01
C VAL A 261 12.75 22.93 -6.42
N SER A 262 11.93 22.73 -7.46
CA SER A 262 12.40 22.85 -8.85
C SER A 262 12.66 24.31 -9.26
N ALA A 263 12.11 25.27 -8.52
CA ALA A 263 12.25 26.70 -8.76
C ALA A 263 13.33 27.38 -7.90
N SER A 264 13.97 26.64 -6.98
CA SER A 264 15.05 27.09 -6.08
C SER A 264 16.40 26.51 -6.49
#